data_AF-A0A7R9MCY1-F1
#
_entry.id   AF-A0A7R9MCY1-F1
#
_cell.length_a   1.000
_cell.length_b   1.000
_cell.length_c   1.000
_cell.angle_alpha   90.00
_cell.angle_beta   90.00
_cell.angle_gamma   90.00
#
_symmetry.space_group_name_H-M   'P 1'
#
loop_
_entity.id
_entity.type
_entity.pdbx_description
1 polymer ?
#
loop_
_entity_poly.entity_id
_entity_poly.type
_entity_poly.pdbx_seq_one_letter_code
_entity_poly.pdbx_strand_id
1 'polypeptide(L)'
;LNAYEKSKIFSEVNNLIKVRSKYVVHYYDSWSYREYLYIQMELCSQSLTKIIEIKAQVFERQIGVPMNSIEYLISCEIFRQLLESVQYLHELNPQIIHRDLKPDNILIARDVRNGRFVKLCDFGLATVHDRRVNYRTTRKHTADIGDLRYQAPEIGQDLAIIQKLLQY
;
A
#
# COMPACT_ATOMS: atom_id res chain seq x y z
N LEU A 1 -9.76 4.93 21.89
CA LEU A 1 -10.13 4.55 20.51
C LEU A 1 -11.64 4.35 20.43
N ASN A 2 -12.30 5.02 19.49
CA ASN A 2 -13.72 4.78 19.20
C ASN A 2 -13.91 3.41 18.53
N ALA A 3 -15.16 2.95 18.41
CA ALA A 3 -15.46 1.61 17.88
C ALA A 3 -14.96 1.41 16.43
N TYR A 4 -14.95 2.48 15.62
CA TYR A 4 -14.48 2.45 14.24
C TYR A 4 -12.95 2.26 14.15
N GLU A 5 -12.19 3.03 14.93
CA GLU A 5 -10.74 2.91 15.00
C GLU A 5 -10.31 1.52 15.49
N LYS A 6 -11.00 0.98 16.51
CA LYS A 6 -10.76 -0.40 16.97
C LYS A 6 -10.99 -1.40 15.84
N SER A 7 -12.10 -1.28 15.10
CA SER A 7 -12.41 -2.17 13.97
C SER A 7 -11.33 -2.12 12.87
N LYS A 8 -10.87 -0.92 12.49
CA LYS A 8 -9.81 -0.73 11.49
C LYS A 8 -8.51 -1.42 11.91
N ILE A 9 -8.12 -1.23 13.17
CA ILE A 9 -6.90 -1.82 13.73
C ILE A 9 -7.00 -3.36 13.78
N PHE A 10 -8.14 -3.93 14.17
CA PHE A 10 -8.33 -5.39 14.12
C PHE A 10 -8.29 -5.93 12.69
N SER A 11 -8.82 -5.18 11.72
CA SER A 11 -8.72 -5.54 10.30
C SER A 11 -7.26 -5.55 9.83
N GLU A 12 -6.46 -4.59 10.26
CA GLU A 12 -5.03 -4.52 9.95
C GLU A 12 -4.29 -5.78 10.41
N VAL A 13 -4.43 -6.12 11.70
CA VAL A 13 -3.79 -7.32 12.28
C VAL A 13 -4.25 -8.58 11.55
N ASN A 14 -5.56 -8.71 11.27
CA ASN A 14 -6.09 -9.86 10.55
C ASN A 14 -5.54 -10.00 9.12
N ASN A 15 -5.28 -8.89 8.43
CA ASN A 15 -4.70 -8.90 7.09
C ASN A 15 -3.19 -9.20 7.16
N LEU A 16 -2.46 -8.61 8.11
CA LEU A 16 -1.04 -8.87 8.32
C LEU A 16 -0.76 -10.34 8.65
N ILE A 17 -1.59 -10.98 9.47
CA ILE A 17 -1.46 -12.42 9.81
C ILE A 17 -1.59 -13.30 8.56
N LYS A 18 -2.46 -12.93 7.60
CA LYS A 18 -2.68 -13.71 6.37
C LYS A 18 -1.53 -13.57 5.37
N VAL A 19 -0.69 -12.55 5.53
CA VAL A 19 0.31 -12.18 4.55
C VAL A 19 1.71 -12.44 5.10
N ARG A 20 2.37 -13.47 4.55
CA ARG A 20 3.77 -13.78 4.89
C ARG A 20 4.58 -13.92 3.62
N SER A 21 5.31 -12.86 3.27
CA SER A 21 6.13 -12.81 2.06
C SER A 21 7.28 -11.83 2.20
N LYS A 22 8.31 -12.00 1.37
CA LYS A 22 9.43 -11.07 1.24
C LYS A 22 8.98 -9.67 0.78
N TYR A 23 7.81 -9.56 0.17
CA TYR A 23 7.21 -8.33 -0.40
C TYR A 23 6.43 -7.48 0.60
N VAL A 24 6.21 -7.98 1.82
CA VAL A 24 5.42 -7.31 2.85
C VAL A 24 6.23 -7.23 4.12
N VAL A 25 6.02 -6.18 4.90
CA VAL A 25 6.63 -6.05 6.23
C VAL A 25 6.24 -7.25 7.09
N HIS A 26 7.22 -7.94 7.67
CA HIS A 26 6.92 -9.13 8.45
C HIS A 26 6.24 -8.76 9.77
N TYR A 27 5.04 -9.28 10.01
CA TYR A 27 4.37 -9.20 11.30
C TYR A 27 4.91 -10.26 12.25
N TYR A 28 5.24 -9.86 13.49
CA TYR A 28 5.71 -10.76 14.54
C TYR A 28 4.60 -11.11 15.53
N ASP A 29 3.99 -10.10 16.14
CA ASP A 29 2.95 -10.27 17.17
C ASP A 29 2.20 -8.95 17.41
N SER A 30 1.10 -9.01 18.16
CA SER A 30 0.39 -7.84 18.66
C SER A 30 -0.23 -8.12 20.02
N TRP A 31 -0.17 -7.14 20.91
CA TRP A 31 -0.77 -7.24 22.24
C TRP A 31 -1.42 -5.93 22.65
N SER A 32 -2.45 -6.03 23.48
CA SER A 32 -3.05 -4.87 24.14
C SER A 32 -2.40 -4.69 25.50
N TYR A 33 -1.94 -3.49 25.79
CA TYR A 33 -1.47 -3.12 27.13
C TYR A 33 -2.02 -1.74 27.49
N ARG A 34 -2.81 -1.70 28.57
CA ARG A 34 -3.67 -0.57 28.90
C ARG A 34 -4.60 -0.24 27.73
N GLU A 35 -4.79 1.04 27.41
CA GLU A 35 -5.65 1.53 26.33
C GLU A 35 -4.99 1.55 24.94
N TYR A 36 -3.81 0.92 24.79
CA TYR A 36 -3.04 0.91 23.54
C TYR A 36 -2.90 -0.50 22.98
N LEU A 37 -3.05 -0.63 21.67
CA LEU A 37 -2.64 -1.82 20.93
C LEU A 37 -1.22 -1.59 20.39
N TYR A 38 -0.37 -2.58 20.61
CA TYR A 38 0.98 -2.64 20.07
C TYR A 38 1.01 -3.66 18.95
N ILE A 39 1.59 -3.27 17.81
CA ILE A 39 1.79 -4.15 16.66
C ILE A 39 3.29 -4.21 16.42
N GLN A 40 3.88 -5.39 16.58
CA GLN A 40 5.29 -5.62 16.36
C GLN A 40 5.53 -6.12 14.94
N MET A 41 6.37 -5.40 14.20
CA MET A 41 6.68 -5.69 12.81
C MET A 41 8.18 -5.55 12.54
N GLU A 42 8.60 -6.06 11.38
CA GLU A 42 9.95 -5.88 10.84
C GLU A 42 10.30 -4.40 10.73
N LEU A 43 11.45 -4.05 11.30
CA LEU A 43 11.98 -2.71 11.26
C LEU A 43 12.65 -2.45 9.90
N CYS A 44 12.00 -1.63 9.09
CA CYS A 44 12.55 -1.13 7.84
C CYS A 44 13.44 0.11 8.07
N SER A 45 14.17 0.52 7.03
CA SER A 45 15.03 1.71 7.06
C SER A 45 14.19 2.99 7.03
N GLN A 46 13.46 3.22 5.93
CA GLN A 46 12.67 4.43 5.68
C GLN A 46 11.52 4.14 4.70
N SER A 47 10.53 5.03 4.63
CA SER A 47 9.53 5.03 3.56
C SER A 47 10.07 5.63 2.26
N LEU A 48 9.45 5.31 1.15
CA LEU A 48 9.80 5.87 -0.16
C LEU A 48 9.54 7.38 -0.21
N THR A 49 8.50 7.88 0.46
CA THR A 49 8.29 9.33 0.66
C THR A 49 9.55 9.99 1.21
N LYS A 50 10.11 9.42 2.28
CA LYS A 50 11.28 10.02 2.95
C LYS A 50 12.50 10.06 2.04
N ILE A 51 12.69 9.03 1.22
CA ILE A 51 13.77 8.97 0.22
C ILE A 51 13.59 10.04 -0.85
N ILE A 52 12.37 10.21 -1.35
CA ILE A 52 12.04 11.25 -2.35
C ILE A 52 12.29 12.65 -1.77
N GLU A 53 11.89 12.89 -0.52
CA GLU A 53 12.13 14.17 0.17
C GLU A 53 13.63 14.47 0.34
N ILE A 54 14.40 13.51 0.84
CA ILE A 54 15.86 13.68 1.03
C ILE A 54 16.52 13.99 -0.31
N LYS A 55 16.16 13.27 -1.37
CA LYS A 55 16.65 13.56 -2.72
C LYS A 55 16.30 14.97 -3.16
N ALA A 56 15.06 15.41 -2.96
CA ALA A 56 14.63 16.75 -3.33
C ALA A 56 15.30 17.88 -2.52
N GLN A 57 15.78 17.59 -1.31
CA GLN A 57 16.52 18.53 -0.47
C GLN A 57 18.00 18.60 -0.81
N VAL A 58 18.65 17.45 -1.03
CA VAL A 58 20.07 17.36 -1.37
C VAL A 58 20.34 17.90 -2.77
N PHE A 59 19.46 17.57 -3.71
CA PHE A 59 19.44 18.16 -5.03
C PHE A 59 18.44 19.31 -4.99
N GLU A 60 18.88 20.48 -4.50
CA GLU A 60 18.17 21.75 -4.73
C GLU A 60 17.67 21.72 -6.17
N ARG A 61 16.34 21.62 -6.35
CA ARG A 61 15.69 21.30 -7.62
C ARG A 61 16.24 22.18 -8.75
N GLN A 62 17.30 21.73 -9.41
CA GLN A 62 17.68 22.26 -10.71
C GLN A 62 16.64 21.71 -11.66
N ILE A 63 15.51 22.42 -11.74
CA ILE A 63 14.42 22.11 -12.65
C ILE A 63 15.03 21.98 -14.04
N GLY A 64 14.90 20.80 -14.65
CA GLY A 64 15.46 20.49 -15.96
C GLY A 64 16.72 19.64 -15.97
N VAL A 65 17.32 19.30 -14.81
CA VAL A 65 18.39 18.29 -14.77
C VAL A 65 17.78 16.89 -14.88
N PRO A 66 18.13 16.13 -15.93
CA PRO A 66 17.62 14.78 -16.09
C PRO A 66 18.17 13.86 -14.99
N MET A 67 17.34 12.91 -14.57
CA MET A 67 17.74 11.83 -13.67
C MET A 67 18.94 11.09 -14.27
N ASN A 68 19.96 10.81 -13.45
CA ASN A 68 21.11 10.05 -13.95
C ASN A 68 20.74 8.57 -14.14
N SER A 69 21.52 7.84 -14.96
CA SER A 69 21.20 6.46 -15.32
C SER A 69 21.08 5.51 -14.13
N ILE A 70 21.87 5.73 -13.07
CA ILE A 70 21.82 4.88 -11.86
C ILE A 70 20.50 5.12 -11.11
N GLU A 71 20.10 6.37 -10.96
CA GLU A 71 18.84 6.71 -10.31
C GLU A 71 17.63 6.19 -11.08
N TYR A 72 17.68 6.25 -12.41
CA TYR A 72 16.66 5.68 -13.27
C TYR A 72 16.53 4.18 -13.05
N LEU A 73 17.66 3.45 -13.08
CA LEU A 73 17.67 2.01 -12.85
C LEU A 73 17.14 1.63 -11.46
N ILE A 74 17.51 2.38 -10.40
CA ILE A 74 16.98 2.18 -9.05
C ILE A 74 15.47 2.40 -9.01
N SER A 75 14.98 3.44 -9.67
CA SER A 75 13.55 3.76 -9.73
C SER A 75 12.76 2.66 -10.45
N CYS A 76 13.28 2.16 -11.57
CA CYS A 76 12.72 1.01 -12.27
C CYS A 76 12.69 -0.25 -11.40
N GLU A 77 13.76 -0.52 -10.64
CA GLU A 77 13.83 -1.69 -9.76
C GLU A 77 12.83 -1.59 -8.59
N ILE A 78 12.68 -0.40 -7.99
CA ILE A 78 11.66 -0.15 -6.97
C ILE A 78 10.27 -0.43 -7.54
N PHE A 79 9.97 0.11 -8.72
CA PHE A 79 8.67 -0.06 -9.36
C PHE A 79 8.41 -1.53 -9.72
N ARG A 80 9.42 -2.24 -10.23
CA ARG A 80 9.35 -3.66 -10.54
C ARG A 80 9.02 -4.49 -9.30
N GLN A 81 9.71 -4.26 -8.17
CA GLN A 81 9.42 -4.97 -6.91
C GLN A 81 8.06 -4.59 -6.31
N LEU A 82 7.62 -3.34 -6.47
CA LEU A 82 6.28 -2.92 -6.08
C LEU A 82 5.21 -3.71 -6.85
N LEU A 83 5.35 -3.85 -8.17
CA LEU A 83 4.44 -4.65 -8.98
C LEU A 83 4.44 -6.12 -8.57
N GLU A 84 5.60 -6.71 -8.30
CA GLU A 84 5.69 -8.09 -7.76
C GLU A 84 4.95 -8.22 -6.41
N SER A 85 5.04 -7.20 -5.57
CA SER A 85 4.37 -7.17 -4.26
C SER A 85 2.86 -7.13 -4.40
N VAL A 86 2.35 -6.30 -5.32
CA VAL A 86 0.92 -6.19 -5.63
C VAL A 86 0.42 -7.48 -6.29
N GLN A 87 1.17 -8.05 -7.24
CA GLN A 87 0.86 -9.33 -7.87
C GLN A 87 0.73 -10.44 -6.82
N TYR A 88 1.68 -10.53 -5.89
CA TYR A 88 1.62 -11.50 -4.80
C TYR A 88 0.32 -11.37 -3.98
N LEU A 89 -0.08 -10.16 -3.58
CA LEU A 89 -1.34 -9.95 -2.86
C LEU A 89 -2.56 -10.37 -3.68
N HIS A 90 -2.52 -10.14 -5.00
CA HIS A 90 -3.59 -10.46 -5.92
C HIS A 90 -3.69 -11.96 -6.26
N GLU A 91 -2.61 -12.72 -6.09
CA GLU A 91 -2.54 -14.17 -6.28
C GLU A 91 -2.96 -14.98 -5.03
N LEU A 92 -3.07 -14.33 -3.86
CA LEU A 92 -3.62 -14.98 -2.68
C LEU A 92 -5.06 -15.45 -2.92
N ASN A 93 -5.44 -16.53 -2.23
CA ASN A 93 -6.81 -17.04 -2.23
C ASN A 93 -7.33 -17.12 -0.79
N PRO A 94 -8.23 -16.21 -0.37
CA PRO A 94 -8.84 -15.15 -1.18
C PRO A 94 -7.86 -13.98 -1.47
N GLN A 95 -8.13 -13.25 -2.56
CA GLN A 95 -7.28 -12.14 -3.02
C GLN A 95 -7.31 -10.99 -2.00
N ILE A 96 -6.19 -10.31 -1.80
CA ILE A 96 -6.10 -9.13 -0.94
C ILE A 96 -5.90 -7.89 -1.82
N ILE A 97 -6.71 -6.86 -1.61
CA ILE A 97 -6.58 -5.55 -2.26
C ILE A 97 -6.13 -4.54 -1.20
N HIS A 98 -4.97 -3.91 -1.39
CA HIS A 98 -4.37 -3.01 -0.39
C HIS A 98 -5.14 -1.69 -0.19
N ARG A 99 -5.66 -1.10 -1.27
CA ARG A 99 -6.45 0.16 -1.31
C ARG A 99 -5.78 1.45 -0.80
N ASP A 100 -4.51 1.43 -0.42
CA ASP A 100 -3.79 2.63 0.01
C ASP A 100 -2.32 2.56 -0.42
N LEU A 101 -2.09 2.25 -1.70
CA LEU A 101 -0.74 2.23 -2.27
C LEU A 101 -0.27 3.66 -2.54
N LYS A 102 0.68 4.11 -1.74
CA LYS A 102 1.34 5.41 -1.84
C LYS A 102 2.78 5.32 -1.35
N PRO A 103 3.66 6.29 -1.66
CA PRO A 103 5.06 6.24 -1.24
C PRO A 103 5.27 6.11 0.28
N ASP A 104 4.31 6.55 1.10
CA ASP A 104 4.37 6.38 2.56
C ASP A 104 4.26 4.93 3.01
N ASN A 105 3.50 4.13 2.24
CA ASN A 105 3.21 2.72 2.53
C ASN A 105 4.16 1.75 1.79
N ILE A 106 5.24 2.30 1.20
CA ILE A 106 6.30 1.56 0.54
C ILE A 106 7.57 1.76 1.37
N LEU A 107 8.02 0.71 2.05
CA LEU A 107 9.19 0.74 2.92
C LEU A 107 10.40 0.12 2.23
N ILE A 108 11.58 0.64 2.57
CA ILE A 108 12.87 0.04 2.19
C ILE A 108 13.41 -0.79 3.35
N ALA A 109 13.60 -2.08 3.13
CA ALA A 109 14.17 -3.01 4.11
C ALA A 109 15.60 -2.58 4.52
N ARG A 110 16.00 -2.91 5.75
CA ARG A 110 17.39 -2.72 6.21
C ARG A 110 18.34 -3.69 5.54
N ASP A 111 17.90 -4.95 5.44
CA ASP A 111 18.68 -6.02 4.82
C ASP A 111 18.12 -6.33 3.43
N VAL A 112 18.97 -6.22 2.41
CA VAL A 112 18.63 -6.68 1.06
C VAL A 112 18.78 -8.19 1.02
N ARG A 113 17.68 -8.93 0.87
CA ARG A 113 17.69 -10.39 0.76
C ARG A 113 17.25 -10.81 -0.63
N ASN A 114 18.08 -11.57 -1.33
CA ASN A 114 17.80 -12.03 -2.71
C ASN A 114 17.48 -10.88 -3.68
N GLY A 115 18.16 -9.75 -3.53
CA GLY A 115 17.89 -8.55 -4.32
C GLY A 115 16.48 -7.98 -4.12
N ARG A 116 15.86 -8.19 -2.95
CA ARG A 116 14.58 -7.60 -2.58
C ARG A 116 14.74 -6.69 -1.39
N PHE A 117 14.18 -5.49 -1.51
CA PHE A 117 14.30 -4.43 -0.52
C PHE A 117 13.04 -3.57 -0.44
N VAL A 118 12.10 -3.68 -1.38
CA VAL A 118 10.79 -3.02 -1.30
C VAL A 118 9.81 -3.89 -0.52
N LYS A 119 9.14 -3.29 0.46
CA LYS A 119 8.12 -3.94 1.29
C LYS A 119 6.89 -3.05 1.43
N LEU A 120 5.71 -3.62 1.19
CA LEU A 120 4.45 -2.95 1.51
C LEU A 120 4.17 -2.99 3.02
N CYS A 121 3.56 -1.92 3.53
CA CYS A 121 3.05 -1.82 4.89
C CYS A 121 1.68 -1.13 4.93
N ASP A 122 1.07 -1.04 6.12
CA ASP A 122 -0.25 -0.44 6.36
C ASP A 122 -1.39 -1.17 5.63
N PHE A 123 -1.82 -2.28 6.23
CA PHE A 123 -2.95 -3.07 5.75
C PHE A 123 -4.27 -2.64 6.40
N GLY A 124 -4.31 -1.48 7.07
CA GLY A 124 -5.49 -1.00 7.79
C GLY A 124 -6.67 -0.67 6.87
N LEU A 125 -6.39 -0.42 5.59
CA LEU A 125 -7.42 -0.26 4.55
C LEU A 125 -7.49 -1.47 3.61
N ALA A 126 -6.69 -2.52 3.79
CA ALA A 126 -6.74 -3.68 2.92
C ALA A 126 -8.06 -4.46 3.08
N THR A 127 -8.55 -5.04 2.00
CA THR A 127 -9.76 -5.87 2.00
C THR A 127 -9.55 -7.18 1.27
N VAL A 128 -10.32 -8.18 1.67
CA VAL A 128 -10.34 -9.49 1.03
C VAL A 128 -11.40 -9.49 -0.07
N HIS A 129 -11.01 -9.90 -1.26
CA HIS A 129 -11.88 -10.09 -2.41
C HIS A 129 -11.96 -11.59 -2.74
N ASP A 130 -13.09 -12.20 -2.41
CA ASP A 130 -13.40 -13.55 -2.88
C ASP A 130 -14.02 -13.45 -4.28
N ARG A 131 -13.30 -13.94 -5.30
CA ARG A 131 -13.76 -13.95 -6.69
C ARG A 131 -15.05 -14.77 -6.89
N ARG A 132 -15.44 -15.60 -5.91
CA ARG A 132 -16.66 -16.42 -5.93
C ARG A 132 -17.89 -15.67 -5.41
N VAL A 133 -17.73 -14.50 -4.76
CA VAL A 133 -18.82 -13.73 -4.16
C VAL A 133 -19.11 -12.48 -5.02
N ASN A 134 -20.34 -12.38 -5.55
CA ASN A 134 -20.76 -11.26 -6.39
C ASN A 134 -20.77 -9.92 -5.61
N TYR A 135 -19.90 -9.00 -6.01
CA TYR A 135 -19.56 -7.72 -5.36
C TYR A 135 -20.66 -6.63 -5.38
N ARG A 136 -21.93 -6.99 -5.62
CA ARG A 136 -23.02 -6.00 -5.75
C ARG A 136 -23.43 -5.35 -4.42
N THR A 137 -23.00 -5.88 -3.27
CA THR A 137 -23.41 -5.42 -1.93
C THR A 137 -22.40 -4.52 -1.19
N THR A 138 -21.18 -4.30 -1.71
CA THR A 138 -20.10 -3.56 -0.99
C THR A 138 -19.78 -2.17 -1.56
N ARG A 139 -20.41 -1.75 -2.67
CA ARG A 139 -20.14 -0.43 -3.30
C ARG A 139 -20.42 0.79 -2.40
N LYS A 140 -21.21 0.63 -1.34
CA LYS A 140 -21.51 1.72 -0.39
C LYS A 140 -20.31 2.12 0.50
N HIS A 141 -19.19 1.39 0.46
CA HIS A 141 -18.05 1.64 1.34
C HIS A 141 -16.76 2.03 0.61
N THR A 142 -16.75 2.28 -0.70
CA THR A 142 -15.50 2.48 -1.47
C THR A 142 -15.17 3.92 -1.84
N ALA A 143 -16.14 4.85 -1.87
CA ALA A 143 -15.93 6.19 -2.42
C ALA A 143 -14.91 7.06 -1.61
N ASP A 144 -14.77 6.79 -0.30
CA ASP A 144 -13.94 7.57 0.63
C ASP A 144 -12.80 6.76 1.29
N ILE A 145 -12.30 5.72 0.62
CA ILE A 145 -11.22 4.87 1.15
C ILE A 145 -9.91 5.11 0.42
N GLY A 146 -8.87 5.42 1.19
CA GLY A 146 -7.50 5.61 0.71
C GLY A 146 -7.13 7.08 0.59
N ASP A 147 -5.90 7.35 0.19
CA ASP A 147 -5.47 8.71 -0.14
C ASP A 147 -6.00 9.13 -1.53
N LEU A 148 -6.81 10.19 -1.57
CA LEU A 148 -7.46 10.68 -2.79
C LEU A 148 -6.48 10.98 -3.94
N ARG A 149 -5.22 11.34 -3.63
CA ARG A 149 -4.19 11.64 -4.63
C ARG A 149 -3.71 10.41 -5.40
N TYR A 150 -3.91 9.22 -4.83
CA TYR A 150 -3.47 7.93 -5.36
C TYR A 150 -4.65 7.00 -5.70
N GLN A 151 -5.88 7.50 -5.55
CA GLN A 151 -7.10 6.75 -5.81
C GLN A 151 -7.37 6.65 -7.32
N ALA A 152 -7.79 5.46 -7.76
CA ALA A 152 -8.16 5.24 -9.15
C ALA A 152 -9.44 6.03 -9.51
N PRO A 153 -9.53 6.60 -10.73
CA PRO A 153 -10.61 7.51 -11.11
C PRO A 153 -12.01 6.88 -11.01
N GLU A 154 -12.15 5.58 -11.28
CA GLU A 154 -13.41 4.84 -11.17
C GLU A 154 -13.90 4.65 -9.73
N ILE A 155 -13.06 4.89 -8.73
CA ILE A 155 -13.43 4.83 -7.32
C ILE A 155 -13.95 6.20 -6.84
N GLY A 156 -13.38 7.29 -7.37
CA GLY A 156 -13.73 8.66 -6.99
C GLY A 156 -14.77 9.35 -7.89
N GLN A 157 -15.01 8.83 -9.10
CA GLN A 157 -16.03 9.38 -10.00
C GLN A 157 -17.38 8.71 -9.77
N ASP A 158 -18.38 9.55 -9.50
CA ASP A 158 -19.78 9.22 -9.60
C ASP A 158 -20.05 8.54 -10.96
N LEU A 159 -20.57 7.32 -10.95
CA LEU A 159 -20.83 6.48 -12.13
C LEU A 159 -21.66 7.18 -13.23
N ALA A 160 -22.34 8.28 -12.88
CA ALA A 160 -23.07 9.15 -13.80
C ALA A 160 -22.17 9.77 -14.89
N ILE A 161 -20.88 10.02 -14.63
CA ILE A 161 -19.95 10.60 -15.62
C ILE A 161 -19.46 9.52 -16.59
N ILE A 162 -19.12 8.33 -16.08
CA ILE A 162 -18.67 7.20 -16.91
C ILE A 162 -19.80 6.70 -17.83
N GLN A 163 -21.06 6.69 -17.36
CA GLN A 163 -22.20 6.36 -18.22
C GLN A 163 -22.47 7.41 -19.32
N LYS A 164 -22.14 8.69 -19.09
CA LYS A 164 -22.24 9.76 -20.11
C LYS A 164 -21.16 9.67 -21.19
N LEU A 165 -19.97 9.17 -20.84
CA LEU A 165 -18.85 9.03 -21.78
C LEU A 165 -18.95 7.76 -22.65
N LEU A 166 -19.74 6.76 -22.25
CA LEU A 166 -20.01 5.55 -23.03
C LEU A 166 -21.23 5.67 -23.96
N GLN A 167 -21.82 6.86 -24.07
CA GLN A 167 -22.93 7.17 -25.00
C GLN A 167 -22.50 8.04 -26.20
N TYR A 168 -21.19 8.23 -26.38
CA TYR A 168 -20.57 8.81 -27.58
C TYR A 168 -19.54 7.82 -28.13
#